data_AF-A8V5X4-F1
#
_entry.id   AF-A8V5X4-F1
#
_cell.length_a   1.000
_cell.length_b   1.000
_cell.length_c   1.000
_cell.angle_alpha   90.00
_cell.angle_beta   90.00
_cell.angle_gamma   90.00
#
_symmetry.space_group_name_H-M   'P 1'
#
loop_
_entity.id
_entity.type
_entity.pdbx_description
1 polymer ?
#
loop_
_entity_poly.entity_id
_entity_poly.type
_entity_poly.pdbx_seq_one_letter_code
_entity_poly.pdbx_strand_id
1 'polypeptide(L)'
;MPRGGKRTKIPETTKKTAVELVVNAGKSISEVSKELGLNYKTLCNWVRQYKEENNLIKKDPAEEEIKQLKKQLAQLQLENEILKKAMAFFAKETL
;
A
#
# COMPACT_ATOMS: atom_id res chain seq x y z
N MET A 1 0.04 -20.86 -23.59
CA MET A 1 1.38 -21.22 -23.05
C MET A 1 1.60 -20.53 -21.71
N PRO A 2 1.96 -21.24 -20.61
CA PRO A 2 2.29 -20.58 -19.35
C PRO A 2 3.80 -20.31 -19.27
N ARG A 3 4.22 -19.04 -19.28
CA ARG A 3 5.60 -18.67 -18.95
C ARG A 3 5.78 -18.64 -17.42
N GLY A 4 5.98 -19.81 -16.82
CA GLY A 4 6.40 -19.92 -15.42
C GLY A 4 7.88 -19.57 -15.27
N GLY A 5 8.21 -18.27 -15.16
CA GLY A 5 9.57 -17.83 -14.89
C GLY A 5 10.04 -18.25 -13.49
N LYS A 6 11.15 -18.99 -13.39
CA LYS A 6 11.78 -19.37 -12.12
C LYS A 6 12.08 -18.10 -11.32
N ARG A 7 11.53 -17.97 -10.10
CA ARG A 7 11.85 -16.88 -9.17
C ARG A 7 13.26 -17.12 -8.62
N THR A 8 14.27 -16.59 -9.30
CA THR A 8 15.63 -16.55 -8.75
C THR A 8 15.66 -15.56 -7.60
N LYS A 9 16.02 -16.02 -6.40
CA LYS A 9 16.14 -15.17 -5.22
C LYS A 9 17.30 -14.21 -5.44
N ILE A 10 17.01 -12.92 -5.61
CA ILE A 10 18.04 -11.89 -5.78
C ILE A 10 18.63 -11.60 -4.40
N PRO A 11 19.97 -11.50 -4.25
CA PRO A 11 20.60 -11.21 -2.97
C PRO A 11 20.12 -9.89 -2.37
N GLU A 12 19.99 -9.85 -1.04
CA GLU A 12 19.56 -8.64 -0.33
C GLU A 12 20.55 -7.49 -0.46
N THR A 13 21.84 -7.78 -0.60
CA THR A 13 22.88 -6.79 -0.85
C THR A 13 22.62 -6.03 -2.15
N THR A 14 22.32 -6.76 -3.23
CA THR A 14 21.96 -6.17 -4.53
C THR A 14 20.68 -5.35 -4.45
N LYS A 15 19.68 -5.82 -3.69
CA LYS A 15 18.44 -5.04 -3.44
C LYS A 15 18.75 -3.70 -2.76
N LYS A 16 19.56 -3.70 -1.70
CA LYS A 16 19.92 -2.48 -0.95
C LYS A 16 20.67 -1.48 -1.83
N THR A 17 21.73 -1.92 -2.50
CA THR A 17 22.53 -1.06 -3.39
C THR A 17 21.69 -0.45 -4.51
N ALA A 18 20.81 -1.25 -5.14
CA ALA A 18 19.96 -0.75 -6.22
C ALA A 18 18.96 0.31 -5.74
N VAL A 19 18.40 0.15 -4.54
CA VAL A 19 17.48 1.12 -3.94
C VAL A 19 18.22 2.39 -3.52
N GLU A 20 19.41 2.29 -2.94
CA GLU A 20 20.24 3.45 -2.56
C GLU A 20 20.63 4.30 -3.78
N LEU A 21 21.00 3.68 -4.90
CA LEU A 21 21.33 4.39 -6.13
C LEU A 21 20.14 5.20 -6.68
N VAL A 22 18.92 4.67 -6.56
CA VAL A 22 17.72 5.37 -7.04
C VAL A 22 17.28 6.45 -6.06
N VAL A 23 17.28 6.16 -4.76
CA VAL A 23 16.70 7.06 -3.75
C VAL A 23 17.69 8.14 -3.31
N ASN A 24 18.96 7.78 -3.07
CA ASN A 24 19.96 8.71 -2.53
C ASN A 24 20.78 9.38 -3.63
N ALA A 25 21.17 8.63 -4.68
CA ALA A 25 21.95 9.17 -5.79
C ALA A 25 21.08 9.75 -6.93
N GLY A 26 19.75 9.63 -6.83
CA GLY A 26 18.81 10.21 -7.79
C GLY A 26 18.85 9.62 -9.20
N LYS A 27 19.53 8.47 -9.40
CA LYS A 27 19.59 7.81 -10.70
C LYS A 27 18.21 7.29 -11.11
N SER A 28 17.97 7.25 -12.42
CA SER A 28 16.70 6.73 -12.94
C SER A 28 16.61 5.21 -12.72
N ILE A 29 15.41 4.70 -12.43
CA ILE A 29 15.16 3.25 -12.27
C ILE A 29 15.58 2.48 -13.54
N SER A 30 15.43 3.08 -14.73
CA SER A 30 15.82 2.44 -16.00
C SER A 30 17.32 2.27 -16.13
N GLU A 31 18.09 3.28 -15.73
CA GLU A 31 19.54 3.26 -15.76
C GLU A 31 20.10 2.24 -14.76
N VAL A 32 19.65 2.28 -13.50
CA VAL A 32 20.07 1.34 -12.46
C VAL A 32 19.67 -0.10 -12.80
N SER A 33 18.50 -0.30 -13.43
CA SER A 33 18.06 -1.60 -13.93
C SER A 33 19.01 -2.16 -14.99
N LYS A 34 19.48 -1.35 -15.93
CA LYS A 34 20.44 -1.76 -16.96
C LYS A 34 21.83 -2.01 -16.38
N GLU A 35 22.30 -1.11 -15.51
CA GLU A 35 23.62 -1.16 -14.86
C GLU A 35 23.79 -2.44 -14.01
N LEU A 36 22.75 -2.83 -13.28
CA LEU A 36 22.78 -4.00 -12.39
C LEU A 36 22.17 -5.26 -13.01
N GLY A 37 21.72 -5.22 -14.27
CA GLY A 37 21.05 -6.34 -14.93
C GLY A 37 19.76 -6.80 -14.24
N LEU A 38 19.09 -5.88 -13.52
CA LEU A 38 17.87 -6.16 -12.78
C LEU A 38 16.63 -5.92 -13.64
N ASN A 39 15.57 -6.69 -13.43
CA ASN A 39 14.29 -6.40 -14.04
C ASN A 39 13.73 -5.07 -13.51
N TYR A 40 13.44 -4.14 -14.41
CA TYR A 40 12.87 -2.82 -14.11
C TYR A 40 11.69 -2.89 -13.15
N LYS A 41 10.74 -3.81 -13.38
CA LYS A 41 9.53 -3.94 -12.57
C LYS A 41 9.85 -4.38 -11.13
N THR A 42 10.86 -5.23 -10.97
CA THR A 42 11.33 -5.67 -9.66
C THR A 42 11.99 -4.53 -8.90
N LEU A 43 12.86 -3.76 -9.55
CA LEU A 43 13.50 -2.59 -8.95
C LEU A 43 12.49 -1.51 -8.57
N CYS A 44 11.52 -1.24 -9.45
CA CYS A 44 10.43 -0.30 -9.17
C CYS A 44 9.63 -0.70 -7.91
N ASN A 45 9.31 -1.99 -7.76
CA ASN A 45 8.63 -2.49 -6.56
C ASN A 45 9.48 -2.31 -5.30
N TRP A 46 10.79 -2.57 -5.37
CA TRP A 46 11.68 -2.38 -4.22
C TRP A 46 11.82 -0.92 -3.81
N VAL A 47 11.97 -0.01 -4.77
CA VAL A 47 12.05 1.43 -4.50
C VAL A 47 10.73 1.92 -3.89
N ARG A 48 9.58 1.47 -4.41
CA ARG A 48 8.27 1.78 -3.82
C ARG A 48 8.17 1.29 -2.38
N GLN A 49 8.49 0.02 -2.14
CA GLN A 49 8.45 -0.56 -0.80
C GLN A 49 9.36 0.18 0.16
N TYR A 50 10.58 0.52 -0.27
CA TYR A 50 11.52 1.28 0.54
C TYR A 50 10.99 2.68 0.87
N LYS A 51 10.38 3.38 -0.09
CA LYS A 51 9.77 4.69 0.15
C LYS A 51 8.56 4.60 1.09
N GLU A 52 7.77 3.53 1.03
CA GLU A 52 6.65 3.27 1.95
C GLU A 52 7.17 3.00 3.37
N GLU A 53 8.19 2.14 3.53
CA GLU A 53 8.80 1.79 4.82
C GLU A 53 9.49 2.98 5.50
N ASN A 54 10.11 3.86 4.71
CA ASN A 54 10.82 5.04 5.23
C ASN A 54 9.95 6.32 5.25
N ASN A 55 8.64 6.22 5.00
CA ASN A 55 7.72 7.37 4.87
C ASN A 55 8.23 8.47 3.90
N LEU A 56 9.02 8.09 2.90
CA LEU A 56 9.55 8.98 1.87
C LEU A 56 8.52 9.22 0.75
N ILE A 57 7.46 8.41 0.70
CA ILE A 57 6.26 8.80 -0.02
C ILE A 57 5.62 9.89 0.82
N LYS A 58 5.62 11.12 0.30
CA LYS A 58 4.67 12.14 0.75
C LYS A 58 3.28 11.57 0.48
N LYS A 59 2.72 10.84 1.44
CA LYS A 59 1.29 10.60 1.46
C LYS A 59 0.67 11.96 1.62
N ASP A 60 -0.21 12.29 0.69
CA ASP A 60 -0.98 13.50 0.81
C ASP A 60 -1.73 13.41 2.16
N PRO A 61 -1.55 14.33 3.12
CA PRO A 61 -2.23 14.26 4.42
C PRO A 61 -3.76 14.13 4.23
N ALA A 62 -4.28 14.70 3.14
CA ALA A 62 -5.67 14.54 2.71
C ALA A 62 -6.08 13.07 2.50
N GLU A 63 -5.23 12.20 1.94
CA GLU A 63 -5.57 10.78 1.71
C GLU A 63 -5.67 9.99 3.03
N GLU A 64 -4.83 10.30 4.01
CA GLU A 64 -4.91 9.66 5.33
C GLU A 64 -6.15 10.11 6.10
N GLU A 65 -6.47 11.41 6.08
CA GLU A 65 -7.70 11.96 6.64
C GLU A 65 -8.94 11.36 5.98
N ILE A 66 -8.98 11.27 4.65
CA ILE A 66 -10.08 10.63 3.91
C ILE A 66 -10.26 9.18 4.35
N LYS A 67 -9.17 8.44 4.53
CA LYS A 67 -9.23 7.04 4.97
C LYS A 67 -9.76 6.92 6.41
N GLN A 68 -9.36 7.82 7.30
CA GLN A 68 -9.87 7.86 8.67
C GLN A 68 -11.35 8.24 8.72
N LEU A 69 -11.76 9.28 8.00
CA LEU A 69 -13.15 9.72 7.90
C LEU A 69 -14.06 8.63 7.33
N LYS A 70 -13.62 7.91 6.29
CA LYS A 70 -14.38 6.77 5.73
C LYS A 70 -14.59 5.66 6.74
N LYS A 71 -13.60 5.36 7.59
CA LYS A 71 -13.76 4.38 8.67
C LYS A 71 -14.77 4.83 9.72
N GLN A 72 -14.68 6.10 10.14
CA GLN A 72 -15.62 6.66 11.13
C GLN A 72 -17.06 6.67 10.60
N LEU A 73 -17.27 7.06 9.35
CA LEU A 73 -18.59 7.02 8.72
C LEU A 73 -19.17 5.60 8.66
N ALA A 74 -18.36 4.61 8.28
CA ALA A 74 -18.81 3.22 8.24
C ALA A 74 -19.23 2.71 9.62
N GLN A 75 -18.46 3.06 10.66
CA GLN A 75 -18.78 2.70 12.03
C GLN A 75 -20.08 3.37 12.52
N LEU A 76 -20.23 4.67 12.29
CA LEU A 76 -21.44 5.43 12.65
C LEU A 76 -22.69 4.92 11.92
N GLN A 77 -22.56 4.52 10.66
CA GLN A 77 -23.67 3.92 9.90
C GLN A 77 -24.11 2.60 10.52
N LEU A 78 -23.14 1.75 10.90
CA LEU A 78 -23.41 0.47 11.54
C LEU A 78 -24.10 0.67 12.90
N GLU A 79 -23.59 1.58 13.74
CA GLU A 79 -24.21 1.92 15.03
C GLU A 79 -25.64 2.43 14.86
N ASN A 80 -25.87 3.31 13.88
CA ASN A 80 -27.22 3.78 13.54
C ASN A 80 -28.14 2.66 13.09
N GLU A 81 -27.66 1.72 12.28
CA GLU A 81 -28.47 0.57 11.84
C GLU A 81 -28.84 -0.34 13.01
N ILE A 82 -27.92 -0.58 13.95
CA ILE A 82 -28.20 -1.36 15.16
C ILE A 82 -29.28 -0.67 15.99
N LEU A 83 -29.13 0.64 16.23
CA LEU A 83 -30.12 1.42 17.00
C LEU A 83 -31.50 1.40 16.33
N LYS A 84 -31.55 1.57 15.01
CA LYS A 84 -32.81 1.48 14.25
C LYS A 84 -33.46 0.09 14.36
N LYS A 85 -32.67 -0.98 14.26
CA LYS A 85 -33.16 -2.35 14.42
C LYS A 85 -33.67 -2.61 15.84
N ALA A 86 -32.97 -2.11 16.86
CA ALA A 86 -33.41 -2.21 18.24
C ALA A 86 -34.73 -1.46 18.47
N MET A 87 -34.84 -0.21 18.00
CA MET A 87 -36.10 0.55 18.09
C MET A 87 -37.26 -0.16 17.38
N ALA A 88 -37.03 -0.69 16.19
CA ALA A 88 -38.05 -1.44 15.45
C ALA A 88 -38.47 -2.73 16.17
N PHE A 89 -37.53 -3.42 16.82
CA PHE A 89 -37.82 -4.59 17.63
C PHE A 89 -38.69 -4.22 18.85
N PHE A 90 -38.29 -3.21 19.63
CA PHE A 90 -39.05 -2.76 20.80
C PHE A 90 -40.44 -2.22 20.46
N ALA A 91 -40.57 -1.47 19.36
CA ALA A 91 -41.87 -1.00 18.87
C ALA A 91 -42.82 -2.14 18.45
N LYS A 92 -42.27 -3.30 18.04
CA LYS A 92 -43.05 -4.48 17.66
C LYS A 92 -43.46 -5.34 18.85
N GLU A 93 -42.70 -5.30 19.95
CA GLU A 93 -42.98 -6.08 21.17
C GLU A 93 -43.96 -5.36 22.13
N THR A 94 -44.21 -4.07 21.90
CA THR A 94 -45.14 -3.24 22.69
C THR A 94 -46.53 -3.09 22.06
N LEU A 95 -46.75 -3.69 20.88
CA LEU A 95 -48.05 -3.81 20.19
C LEU A 95 -48.59 -5.23 20.31
#